data_AF-A0A6H9SAI5-F1
#
_entry.id   AF-A0A6H9SAI5-F1
#
_cell.length_a   1.000
_cell.length_b   1.000
_cell.length_c   1.000
_cell.angle_alpha   90.00
_cell.angle_beta   90.00
_cell.angle_gamma   90.00
#
_symmetry.space_group_name_H-M   'P 1'
#
loop_
_entity.id
_entity.type
_entity.pdbx_description
1 polymer ?
#
loop_
_entity_poly.entity_id
_entity_poly.type
_entity_poly.pdbx_seq_one_letter_code
_entity_poly.pdbx_strand_id
1 'polypeptide(L)'
;AASDLGNALQTEGAEADTLARYQALQTSLNGLDSKSLGSVGWWPDGYDRFTAALSALQALREQMVMDNRLTLASWLETYLLTQISTQQTPDLIERVGRLASVGQASVVSGQFTLQSRLQLRDLRSRIGDARDQLVKTGALLETRLPSDLQT
;
A
#
# COMPACT_ATOMS: atom_id res chain seq x y z
N ALA A 1 0.56 -16.61 -2.74
CA ALA A 1 1.09 -15.23 -2.62
C ALA A 1 1.55 -14.92 -1.20
N ALA A 2 0.66 -14.82 -0.20
CA ALA A 2 1.07 -14.52 1.17
C ALA A 2 1.95 -15.62 1.78
N SER A 3 1.55 -16.90 1.65
CA SER A 3 2.34 -18.07 2.06
C SER A 3 3.71 -18.14 1.37
N ASP A 4 3.78 -17.77 0.09
CA ASP A 4 5.04 -17.75 -0.67
C ASP A 4 6.01 -16.69 -0.12
N LEU A 5 5.49 -15.53 0.29
CA LEU A 5 6.28 -14.48 0.95
C LEU A 5 6.86 -14.96 2.29
N GLY A 6 6.08 -15.68 3.11
CA GLY A 6 6.59 -16.23 4.37
C GLY A 6 7.72 -17.23 4.17
N ASN A 7 7.60 -18.10 3.17
CA ASN A 7 8.64 -19.05 2.81
C ASN A 7 9.90 -18.34 2.29
N ALA A 8 9.75 -17.29 1.47
CA ALA A 8 10.86 -16.48 1.01
C ALA A 8 11.57 -15.78 2.17
N LEU A 9 10.82 -15.14 3.10
CA LEU A 9 11.39 -14.47 4.27
C LEU A 9 12.19 -15.43 5.16
N GLN A 10 11.71 -16.65 5.37
CA GLN A 10 12.46 -17.65 6.12
C GLN A 10 13.71 -18.14 5.38
N THR A 11 13.61 -18.33 4.06
CA THR A 11 14.72 -18.80 3.23
C THR A 11 15.85 -17.77 3.16
N GLU A 12 15.50 -16.48 3.05
CA GLU A 12 16.44 -15.35 3.03
C GLU A 12 16.94 -14.97 4.44
N GLY A 13 16.51 -15.69 5.48
CA GLY A 13 16.99 -15.47 6.85
C GLY A 13 16.54 -14.15 7.47
N ALA A 14 15.30 -13.72 7.20
CA ALA A 14 14.75 -12.47 7.72
C ALA A 14 14.83 -12.38 9.25
N GLU A 15 15.13 -11.17 9.75
CA GLU A 15 15.27 -10.92 11.19
C GLU A 15 13.94 -11.10 11.93
N ALA A 16 14.04 -11.29 13.26
CA ALA A 16 12.89 -11.54 14.13
C ALA A 16 11.81 -10.45 14.03
N ASP A 17 12.21 -9.18 13.90
CA ASP A 17 11.28 -8.05 13.76
C ASP A 17 10.52 -8.08 12.42
N THR A 18 11.19 -8.43 11.31
CA THR A 18 10.54 -8.63 10.01
C THR A 18 9.56 -9.80 10.06
N LEU A 19 9.93 -10.91 10.70
CA LEU A 19 9.03 -12.06 10.88
C LEU A 19 7.82 -11.72 11.76
N ALA A 20 8.00 -10.93 12.82
CA ALA A 20 6.91 -10.46 13.68
C ALA A 20 5.92 -9.57 12.92
N ARG A 21 6.43 -8.65 12.09
CA ARG A 21 5.58 -7.79 11.24
C ARG A 21 4.86 -8.58 10.15
N TYR A 22 5.50 -9.62 9.62
CA TYR A 22 4.85 -10.54 8.69
C TYR A 22 3.69 -11.30 9.35
N GLN A 23 3.85 -11.75 10.60
CA GLN A 23 2.75 -12.36 11.37
C GLN A 23 1.61 -11.38 11.66
N ALA A 24 1.93 -10.12 11.97
CA ALA A 24 0.91 -9.07 12.13
C ALA A 24 0.13 -8.84 10.82
N LEU A 25 0.81 -8.82 9.68
CA LEU A 25 0.17 -8.74 8.37
C LEU A 25 -0.74 -9.94 8.10
N GLN A 26 -0.28 -11.18 8.37
CA GLN A 26 -1.11 -12.37 8.22
C GLN A 26 -2.38 -12.30 9.06
N THR A 27 -2.28 -11.80 10.29
CA THR A 27 -3.43 -11.62 11.18
C THR A 27 -4.44 -10.64 10.58
N SER A 28 -3.97 -9.51 10.04
CA SER A 28 -4.85 -8.55 9.37
C SER A 28 -5.47 -9.09 8.08
N LEU A 29 -4.73 -9.90 7.31
CA LEU A 29 -5.24 -10.56 6.10
C LEU A 29 -6.31 -11.61 6.40
N ASN A 30 -6.18 -12.36 7.51
CA ASN A 30 -7.22 -13.27 7.95
C ASN A 30 -8.52 -12.54 8.29
N GLY A 31 -8.47 -11.27 8.69
CA GLY A 31 -9.66 -10.45 8.90
C GLY A 31 -10.37 -10.00 7.62
N LEU A 32 -9.77 -10.22 6.45
CA LEU A 32 -10.28 -9.81 5.13
C LEU A 32 -10.85 -10.98 4.31
N ASP A 33 -10.89 -12.19 4.85
CA ASP A 33 -11.49 -13.32 4.15
C ASP A 33 -13.02 -13.16 4.04
N SER A 34 -13.62 -13.80 3.05
CA SER A 34 -15.06 -13.64 2.74
C SER A 34 -15.97 -14.06 3.90
N LYS A 35 -15.53 -14.98 4.78
CA LYS A 35 -16.27 -15.39 5.98
C LYS A 35 -16.18 -14.33 7.08
N SER A 36 -15.01 -13.75 7.29
CA SER A 36 -14.83 -12.61 8.21
C SER A 36 -15.59 -11.39 7.72
N LEU A 37 -15.48 -11.02 6.44
CA LEU A 37 -16.21 -9.89 5.85
C LEU A 37 -17.73 -10.11 5.83
N GLY A 38 -18.20 -11.34 5.64
CA GLY A 38 -19.62 -11.68 5.70
C GLY A 38 -20.23 -11.56 7.11
N SER A 39 -19.40 -11.60 8.15
CA SER A 39 -19.83 -11.37 9.54
C SER A 39 -19.90 -9.89 9.93
N VAL A 40 -19.44 -9.01 9.04
CA VAL A 40 -19.33 -7.57 9.27
C VAL A 40 -20.57 -6.90 8.69
N GLY A 41 -21.50 -6.52 9.56
CA GLY A 41 -22.79 -5.95 9.16
C GLY A 41 -22.72 -4.52 8.61
N TRP A 42 -21.57 -3.84 8.68
CA TRP A 42 -21.44 -2.43 8.31
C TRP A 42 -20.16 -2.12 7.55
N TRP A 43 -20.29 -1.36 6.46
CA TRP A 43 -19.20 -1.10 5.51
C TRP A 43 -17.95 -0.37 6.10
N PRO A 44 -18.04 0.53 7.11
CA PRO A 44 -16.87 1.17 7.71
C PRO A 44 -15.97 0.17 8.44
N ASP A 45 -16.53 -0.86 9.07
CA ASP A 45 -15.76 -1.91 9.74
C ASP A 45 -14.97 -2.75 8.72
N GLY A 46 -15.46 -2.88 7.48
CA GLY A 46 -14.72 -3.48 6.38
C GLY A 46 -13.60 -2.58 5.87
N TYR A 47 -13.85 -1.27 5.81
CA TYR A 47 -12.85 -0.25 5.47
C TYR A 47 -11.71 -0.20 6.50
N ASP A 48 -12.04 -0.22 7.80
CA ASP A 48 -11.06 -0.21 8.89
C ASP A 48 -10.19 -1.46 8.89
N ARG A 49 -10.75 -2.63 8.57
CA ARG A 49 -9.96 -3.87 8.39
C ARG A 49 -9.04 -3.78 7.17
N PHE A 50 -9.52 -3.20 6.07
CA PHE A 50 -8.71 -3.02 4.87
C PHE A 50 -7.54 -2.06 5.11
N THR A 51 -7.80 -0.91 5.74
CA THR A 51 -6.74 0.05 6.09
C THR A 51 -5.77 -0.52 7.12
N ALA A 52 -6.24 -1.28 8.11
CA ALA A 52 -5.37 -1.97 9.05
C ALA A 52 -4.43 -2.98 8.36
N ALA A 53 -4.93 -3.75 7.39
CA ALA A 53 -4.09 -4.65 6.60
C ALA A 53 -3.08 -3.89 5.73
N LEU A 54 -3.47 -2.75 5.17
CA LEU A 54 -2.58 -1.90 4.39
C LEU A 54 -1.47 -1.30 5.26
N SER A 55 -1.80 -0.80 6.45
CA SER A 55 -0.83 -0.29 7.41
C SER A 55 0.13 -1.39 7.90
N ALA A 56 -0.37 -2.60 8.15
CA ALA A 56 0.48 -3.74 8.53
C ALA A 56 1.46 -4.11 7.40
N LEU A 57 1.00 -4.06 6.15
CA LEU A 57 1.86 -4.29 4.98
C LEU A 57 2.92 -3.20 4.82
N GLN A 58 2.56 -1.94 5.06
CA GLN A 58 3.51 -0.83 5.02
C GLN A 58 4.57 -0.97 6.11
N ALA A 59 4.17 -1.29 7.34
CA ALA A 59 5.09 -1.53 8.44
C ALA A 59 6.09 -2.67 8.13
N LEU A 60 5.62 -3.76 7.50
CA LEU A 60 6.50 -4.84 7.03
C LEU A 60 7.51 -4.35 5.98
N ARG A 61 7.05 -3.58 4.98
CA ARG A 61 7.95 -3.02 3.95
C ARG A 61 9.01 -2.10 4.55
N GLU A 62 8.63 -1.23 5.48
CA GLU A 62 9.56 -0.31 6.15
C GLU A 62 10.63 -1.07 6.94
N GLN A 63 10.26 -2.13 7.66
CA GLN A 63 11.22 -2.97 8.37
C GLN A 63 12.16 -3.69 7.42
N MET A 64 11.64 -4.29 6.34
CA MET A 64 12.49 -4.96 5.34
C MET A 64 13.50 -3.98 4.72
N VAL A 65 13.10 -2.74 4.48
CA VAL A 65 14.00 -1.67 4.00
C VAL A 65 15.07 -1.31 5.03
N MET A 66 14.70 -1.23 6.31
CA MET A 66 15.64 -0.96 7.40
C MET A 66 16.67 -2.09 7.56
N ASP A 67 16.20 -3.33 7.68
CA ASP A 67 17.04 -4.53 7.89
C ASP A 67 18.05 -4.68 6.73
N ASN A 68 17.59 -4.46 5.49
CA ASN A 68 18.43 -4.56 4.29
C ASN A 68 19.16 -3.25 3.92
N ARG A 69 19.00 -2.20 4.74
CA ARG A 69 19.62 -0.87 4.52
C ARG A 69 19.37 -0.30 3.12
N LEU A 70 18.23 -0.61 2.51
CA LEU A 70 17.94 -0.24 1.12
C LEU A 70 17.78 1.27 0.93
N THR A 71 17.43 2.01 1.98
CA THR A 71 17.46 3.49 2.00
C THR A 71 18.87 4.08 1.97
N LEU A 72 19.88 3.29 2.34
CA LEU A 72 21.30 3.67 2.31
C LEU A 72 22.00 3.09 1.08
N ALA A 73 21.27 2.50 0.14
CA ALA A 73 21.85 1.97 -1.08
C ALA A 73 22.63 3.08 -1.80
N SER A 74 23.90 2.81 -2.12
CA SER A 74 24.77 3.74 -2.84
C SER A 74 24.32 4.00 -4.28
N TRP A 75 23.46 3.13 -4.82
CA TRP A 75 22.94 3.17 -6.17
C TRP A 75 21.57 3.85 -6.20
N LEU A 76 21.46 4.93 -6.99
CA LEU A 76 20.27 5.76 -7.07
C LEU A 76 19.05 4.97 -7.55
N GLU A 77 19.25 4.01 -8.45
CA GLU A 77 18.21 3.15 -9.03
C GLU A 77 17.56 2.28 -7.95
N THR A 78 18.38 1.66 -7.09
CA THR A 78 17.91 0.84 -5.95
C THR A 78 17.14 1.70 -4.96
N TYR A 79 17.62 2.91 -4.69
CA TYR A 79 16.91 3.87 -3.84
C TYR A 79 15.54 4.26 -4.43
N LEU A 80 15.49 4.62 -5.71
CA LEU A 80 14.24 5.02 -6.39
C LEU A 80 13.25 3.86 -6.49
N LEU A 81 13.71 2.64 -6.81
CA LEU A 81 12.88 1.44 -6.79
C LEU A 81 12.33 1.15 -5.40
N THR A 82 13.15 1.31 -4.36
CA THR A 82 12.72 1.17 -2.98
C THR A 82 11.65 2.21 -2.65
N GLN A 83 11.85 3.47 -3.05
CA GLN A 83 10.89 4.54 -2.82
C GLN A 83 9.54 4.31 -3.53
N ILE A 84 9.58 3.87 -4.79
CA ILE A 84 8.38 3.53 -5.57
C ILE A 84 7.61 2.39 -4.89
N SER A 85 8.30 1.29 -4.59
CA SER A 85 7.69 0.05 -4.09
C SER A 85 7.19 0.14 -2.65
N THR A 86 7.84 0.95 -1.81
CA THR A 86 7.53 1.00 -0.38
C THR A 86 6.71 2.21 0.06
N GLN A 87 6.73 3.30 -0.71
CA GLN A 87 6.04 4.55 -0.33
C GLN A 87 5.01 4.98 -1.36
N GLN A 88 5.40 5.16 -2.63
CA GLN A 88 4.56 5.83 -3.61
C GLN A 88 3.42 4.96 -4.14
N THR A 89 3.69 3.71 -4.50
CA THR A 89 2.64 2.78 -4.95
C THR A 89 1.65 2.46 -3.83
N PRO A 90 2.08 2.15 -2.59
CA PRO A 90 1.15 1.91 -1.48
C PRO A 90 0.26 3.11 -1.13
N ASP A 91 0.81 4.32 -1.09
CA ASP A 91 0.05 5.55 -0.82
C ASP A 91 -1.03 5.79 -1.88
N LEU A 92 -0.72 5.54 -3.16
CA LEU A 92 -1.70 5.64 -4.24
C LEU A 92 -2.85 4.62 -4.07
N ILE A 93 -2.53 3.37 -3.72
CA ILE A 93 -3.53 2.32 -3.46
C ILE A 93 -4.44 2.68 -2.28
N GLU A 94 -3.87 3.21 -1.19
CA GLU A 94 -4.66 3.66 -0.03
C GLU A 94 -5.69 4.72 -0.44
N ARG A 95 -5.22 5.75 -1.17
CA ARG A 95 -6.05 6.89 -1.56
C ARG A 95 -7.20 6.47 -2.47
N VAL A 96 -6.94 5.56 -3.41
CA VAL A 96 -7.98 4.97 -4.28
C VAL A 96 -8.98 4.15 -3.43
N GLY A 97 -8.50 3.35 -2.49
CA GLY A 97 -9.37 2.60 -1.55
C GLY A 97 -10.27 3.52 -0.72
N ARG A 98 -9.72 4.63 -0.21
CA ARG A 98 -10.47 5.66 0.53
C ARG A 98 -11.54 6.34 -0.35
N LEU A 99 -11.22 6.63 -1.61
CA LEU A 99 -12.20 7.19 -2.56
C LEU A 99 -13.36 6.20 -2.82
N ALA A 100 -13.06 4.92 -3.06
CA ALA A 100 -14.07 3.90 -3.29
C ALA A 100 -15.00 3.72 -2.09
N SER A 101 -14.42 3.74 -0.89
CA SER A 101 -15.10 3.69 0.41
C SER A 101 -16.11 4.84 0.58
N VAL A 102 -15.67 6.10 0.44
CA VAL A 102 -16.55 7.28 0.53
C VAL A 102 -17.60 7.31 -0.59
N GLY A 103 -17.23 6.85 -1.79
CA GLY A 103 -18.15 6.75 -2.93
C GLY A 103 -19.29 5.76 -2.67
N GLN A 104 -18.97 4.56 -2.19
CA GLN A 104 -19.97 3.54 -1.83
C GLN A 104 -20.91 4.02 -0.73
N ALA A 105 -20.38 4.66 0.32
CA ALA A 105 -21.20 5.24 1.39
C ALA A 105 -22.21 6.28 0.86
N SER A 106 -21.77 7.11 -0.08
CA SER A 106 -22.60 8.16 -0.68
C SER A 106 -23.70 7.58 -1.57
N VAL A 107 -23.44 6.47 -2.27
CA VAL A 107 -24.42 5.77 -3.10
C VAL A 107 -25.44 5.00 -2.24
N VAL A 108 -24.97 4.24 -1.24
CA VAL A 108 -25.83 3.44 -0.35
C VAL A 108 -26.76 4.31 0.50
N SER A 109 -26.28 5.48 0.95
CA SER A 109 -27.11 6.44 1.70
C SER A 109 -28.08 7.23 0.82
N GLY A 110 -27.94 7.18 -0.51
CA GLY A 110 -28.74 7.96 -1.46
C GLY A 110 -28.55 9.48 -1.34
N GLN A 111 -27.59 9.95 -0.54
CA GLN A 111 -27.40 11.37 -0.22
C GLN A 111 -26.02 11.87 -0.63
N PHE A 112 -25.95 12.45 -1.83
CA PHE A 112 -24.80 13.27 -2.25
C PHE A 112 -24.94 14.70 -1.73
N THR A 113 -24.62 14.91 -0.46
CA THR A 113 -24.57 16.24 0.14
C THR A 113 -23.44 17.09 -0.48
N LEU A 114 -23.46 18.41 -0.25
CA LEU A 114 -22.34 19.27 -0.66
C LEU A 114 -21.01 18.81 -0.02
N GLN A 115 -21.06 18.38 1.24
CA GLN A 115 -19.90 17.91 1.99
C GLN A 115 -19.30 16.63 1.37
N SER A 116 -20.11 15.63 1.02
CA SER A 116 -19.59 14.40 0.41
C SER A 116 -18.99 14.67 -0.97
N ARG A 117 -19.59 15.55 -1.77
CA ARG A 117 -19.03 15.98 -3.07
C ARG A 117 -17.68 16.67 -2.92
N LEU A 118 -17.53 17.55 -1.92
CA LEU A 118 -16.26 18.22 -1.64
C LEU A 118 -15.19 17.23 -1.17
N GLN A 119 -15.55 16.28 -0.29
CA GLN A 119 -14.64 15.23 0.17
C GLN A 119 -14.18 14.34 -1.00
N LEU A 120 -15.09 13.90 -1.86
CA LEU A 120 -14.75 13.10 -3.05
C LEU A 120 -13.84 13.88 -4.01
N ARG A 121 -14.08 15.18 -4.20
CA ARG A 121 -13.23 16.05 -5.02
C ARG A 121 -11.82 16.18 -4.43
N ASP A 122 -11.70 16.38 -3.13
CA ASP A 122 -10.41 16.46 -2.42
C ASP A 122 -9.64 15.15 -2.53
N LEU A 123 -10.31 14.01 -2.26
CA LEU A 123 -9.72 12.68 -2.42
C LEU A 123 -9.22 12.43 -3.85
N ARG A 124 -10.03 12.79 -4.86
CA ARG A 124 -9.62 12.70 -6.26
C ARG A 124 -8.39 13.58 -6.57
N SER A 125 -8.36 14.82 -6.06
CA SER A 125 -7.20 15.71 -6.26
C SER A 125 -5.93 15.09 -5.70
N ARG A 126 -6.00 14.58 -4.47
CA ARG A 126 -4.87 13.94 -3.78
C ARG A 126 -4.38 12.66 -4.49
N ILE A 127 -5.27 11.91 -5.14
CA ILE A 127 -4.90 10.77 -5.99
C ILE A 127 -4.12 11.26 -7.22
N GLY A 128 -4.55 12.36 -7.83
CA GLY A 128 -3.84 13.01 -8.93
C GLY A 128 -2.41 13.39 -8.54
N ASP A 129 -2.26 14.08 -7.40
CA ASP A 129 -0.95 14.50 -6.91
C ASP A 129 -0.02 13.31 -6.63
N ALA A 130 -0.54 12.25 -5.98
CA ALA A 130 0.22 11.04 -5.68
C ALA A 130 0.64 10.30 -6.96
N ARG A 131 -0.25 10.21 -7.95
CA ARG A 131 0.06 9.65 -9.28
C ARG A 131 1.15 10.46 -9.97
N ASP A 132 1.06 11.77 -9.98
CA ASP A 132 2.04 12.63 -10.64
C ASP A 132 3.42 12.50 -9.99
N GLN A 133 3.47 12.34 -8.67
CA GLN A 133 4.73 12.06 -7.97
C GLN A 133 5.31 10.70 -8.34
N LEU A 134 4.49 9.65 -8.42
CA LEU A 134 4.91 8.32 -8.85
C LEU A 134 5.45 8.34 -10.29
N VAL A 135 4.76 9.03 -11.21
CA VAL A 135 5.20 9.17 -12.60
C VAL A 135 6.54 9.89 -12.69
N LYS A 136 6.74 10.97 -11.91
CA LYS A 136 8.03 11.70 -11.88
C LYS A 136 9.17 10.82 -11.38
N THR A 137 8.95 10.06 -10.31
CA THR A 137 9.97 9.15 -9.77
C THR A 137 10.25 7.98 -10.71
N GLY A 138 9.22 7.45 -11.38
CA GLY A 138 9.38 6.44 -12.43
C GLY A 138 10.19 6.94 -13.62
N ALA A 139 9.87 8.14 -14.14
CA ALA A 139 10.63 8.76 -15.22
C ALA A 139 12.09 9.01 -14.83
N LEU A 140 12.33 9.44 -13.57
CA LEU A 140 13.70 9.60 -13.07
C LEU A 140 14.44 8.26 -13.00
N LEU A 141 13.77 7.19 -12.57
CA LEU A 141 14.34 5.84 -12.58
C LEU A 141 14.71 5.39 -13.99
N GLU A 142 13.82 5.59 -14.98
CA GLU A 142 14.08 5.22 -16.38
C GLU A 142 15.35 5.88 -16.93
N THR A 143 15.60 7.16 -16.62
CA THR A 143 16.82 7.86 -17.05
C THR A 143 18.12 7.32 -16.44
N ARG A 144 18.00 6.48 -15.40
CA ARG A 144 19.11 5.94 -14.62
C ARG A 144 19.24 4.43 -14.74
N LEU A 145 18.33 3.76 -15.45
CA LEU A 145 18.42 2.33 -15.66
C LEU A 145 19.76 1.98 -16.33
N PRO A 146 20.43 0.90 -15.91
CA PRO A 146 21.56 0.33 -16.65
C PRO A 146 21.19 0.08 -18.12
N SER A 147 22.16 0.19 -19.02
CA SER A 147 21.96 -0.01 -20.47
C SER A 147 21.26 -1.33 -20.80
N ASP A 148 21.49 -2.37 -20.00
CA ASP A 148 20.90 -3.71 -20.15
C ASP A 148 19.41 -3.77 -19.79
N LEU A 149 18.89 -2.75 -19.09
CA LEU A 149 17.50 -2.62 -18.64
C LEU A 149 16.75 -1.49 -19.37
N GLN A 150 17.41 -0.76 -20.27
CA GLN A 150 16.79 0.24 -21.13
C GLN A 150 16.22 -0.47 -22.38
N THR A 151 14.95 -0.86 -22.32
CA THR A 151 14.21 -1.41 -23.48
C THR A 151 13.59 -0.33 -24.34
#